data_AF-B0DKF8-F1
#
_entry.id   AF-B0DKF8-F1
#
_cell.length_a   1.000
_cell.length_b   1.000
_cell.length_c   1.000
_cell.angle_alpha   90.00
_cell.angle_beta   90.00
_cell.angle_gamma   90.00
#
_symmetry.space_group_name_H-M   'P 1'
#
loop_
_entity.id
_entity.type
_entity.pdbx_description
1 polymer ?
#
loop_
_entity_poly.entity_id
_entity_poly.type
_entity_poly.pdbx_seq_one_letter_code
_entity_poly.pdbx_strand_id
1 'polypeptide(L)'
;MPQTQGTFGFYFHIGEALYGVTARHVLFGLNQANEEYTYVSFDDFLKSIQAEIDRLFNTVTFLDSCIKAFTGKPLRAGPLETAKTDLKQTNEKIEALKEFYNMMQMDWSEPKSRVIGHVVWAPPITGNTLPHGYTQDVCVVKLDKNRFMPNFVQNVINLGVKIDPGEFMSMMYDDKADFDYPWDRHLFKLWSILPAEQISYSTAGDVPVRFVFKNGSTTGTTIGRLSRFQSKVRMYGLTGTFTSTETPVLPYGSNSYFGTFSEDGDSGAVVCGPNVDIAYTTPMHWLWDEVILARFPGASLYFD
;
A
#
# COMPACT_ATOMS: atom_id res chain seq x y z
N MET A 1 4.17 -6.85 -14.50
CA MET A 1 4.48 -6.55 -13.08
C MET A 1 3.38 -5.61 -12.57
N PRO A 2 2.81 -5.83 -11.38
CA PRO A 2 1.95 -4.80 -10.76
C PRO A 2 2.76 -3.51 -10.64
N GLN A 3 2.18 -2.37 -11.05
CA GLN A 3 2.88 -1.08 -11.09
C GLN A 3 3.11 -0.48 -9.69
N THR A 4 2.49 -1.05 -8.65
CA THR A 4 2.60 -0.65 -7.24
C THR A 4 2.55 -1.89 -6.36
N GLN A 5 3.36 -1.90 -5.30
CA GLN A 5 3.30 -2.87 -4.20
C GLN A 5 2.83 -2.13 -2.94
N GLY A 6 2.06 -2.81 -2.08
CA GLY A 6 1.60 -2.24 -0.83
C GLY A 6 1.00 -3.31 0.08
N THR A 7 0.79 -2.93 1.33
CA THR A 7 0.39 -3.86 2.41
C THR A 7 -0.99 -3.46 2.95
N PHE A 8 -1.78 -4.42 3.44
CA PHE A 8 -2.92 -4.09 4.28
C PHE A 8 -2.40 -3.69 5.67
N GLY A 9 -2.77 -2.52 6.14
CA GLY A 9 -2.29 -2.01 7.43
C GLY A 9 -3.03 -2.68 8.58
N PHE A 10 -4.36 -2.74 8.49
CA PHE A 10 -5.20 -3.36 9.50
C PHE A 10 -6.51 -3.87 8.89
N TYR A 11 -7.21 -4.67 9.66
CA TYR A 11 -8.47 -5.30 9.34
C TYR A 11 -9.53 -4.89 10.37
N PHE A 12 -10.78 -4.82 9.93
CA PHE A 12 -11.93 -4.64 10.81
C PHE A 12 -13.10 -5.48 10.31
N HIS A 13 -14.11 -5.66 11.15
CA HIS A 13 -15.34 -6.34 10.76
C HIS A 13 -16.58 -5.52 11.07
N ILE A 14 -17.66 -5.79 10.33
CA ILE A 14 -19.01 -5.29 10.60
C ILE A 14 -19.93 -6.51 10.61
N GLY A 15 -20.42 -6.89 11.79
CA GLY A 15 -21.06 -8.20 11.96
C GLY A 15 -20.11 -9.31 11.50
N GLU A 16 -20.54 -10.11 10.53
CA GLU A 16 -19.73 -11.20 9.99
C GLU A 16 -18.80 -10.81 8.83
N ALA A 17 -18.94 -9.61 8.26
CA ALA A 17 -18.18 -9.19 7.09
C ALA A 17 -16.79 -8.68 7.47
N LEU A 18 -15.75 -9.13 6.75
CA LEU A 18 -14.35 -8.77 6.96
C LEU A 18 -13.91 -7.69 5.97
N TYR A 19 -13.14 -6.72 6.45
CA TYR A 19 -12.59 -5.61 5.67
C TYR A 19 -11.09 -5.45 5.95
N GLY A 20 -10.33 -5.10 4.92
CA GLY A 20 -8.92 -4.70 5.02
C GLY A 20 -8.74 -3.25 4.60
N VAL A 21 -7.83 -2.55 5.26
CA VAL A 21 -7.53 -1.13 4.99
C VAL A 21 -6.10 -1.00 4.49
N THR A 22 -5.91 -0.23 3.42
CA THR A 22 -4.60 0.13 2.87
C THR A 22 -4.61 1.59 2.42
N ALA A 23 -3.51 2.11 1.89
CA ALA A 23 -3.48 3.45 1.32
C ALA A 23 -4.16 3.47 -0.06
N ARG A 24 -4.88 4.55 -0.39
CA ARG A 24 -5.54 4.68 -1.70
C ARG A 24 -4.54 4.61 -2.83
N HIS A 25 -3.40 5.29 -2.71
CA HIS A 25 -2.42 5.33 -3.79
C HIS A 25 -1.80 3.97 -4.14
N VAL A 26 -1.93 2.96 -3.26
CA VAL A 26 -1.50 1.58 -3.55
C VAL A 26 -2.33 0.98 -4.67
N LEU A 27 -3.64 1.25 -4.70
CA LEU A 27 -4.58 0.72 -5.69
C LEU A 27 -4.93 1.72 -6.80
N PHE A 28 -4.90 3.02 -6.47
CA PHE A 28 -5.20 4.13 -7.37
C PHE A 28 -4.02 5.09 -7.39
N GLY A 29 -3.03 4.80 -8.25
CA GLY A 29 -1.75 5.52 -8.26
C GLY A 29 -1.91 7.04 -8.34
N LEU A 30 -0.92 7.78 -7.81
CA LEU A 30 -0.94 9.24 -7.70
C LEU A 30 -1.09 10.00 -9.03
N ASN A 31 -0.88 9.30 -10.15
CA ASN A 31 -1.03 9.83 -11.50
C ASN A 31 -2.44 9.63 -12.09
N GLN A 32 -3.34 8.98 -11.36
CA GLN A 32 -4.74 8.78 -11.76
C GLN A 32 -5.63 9.91 -11.23
N ALA A 33 -6.86 10.01 -11.75
CA ALA A 33 -7.84 10.97 -11.26
C ALA A 33 -8.09 10.78 -9.76
N ASN A 34 -8.01 11.88 -9.01
CA ASN A 34 -8.23 11.89 -7.57
C ASN A 34 -9.71 12.01 -7.22
N GLU A 35 -10.51 11.11 -7.77
CA GLU A 35 -11.95 11.05 -7.57
C GLU A 35 -12.31 9.95 -6.57
N GLU A 36 -13.47 10.09 -5.92
CA GLU A 36 -14.00 9.03 -5.07
C GLU A 36 -14.27 7.80 -5.94
N TYR A 37 -13.65 6.67 -5.59
CA TYR A 37 -13.93 5.42 -6.26
C TYR A 37 -15.02 4.66 -5.52
N THR A 38 -16.07 4.31 -6.26
CA THR A 38 -17.07 3.30 -5.89
C THR A 38 -17.12 2.24 -6.99
N TYR A 39 -17.28 0.99 -6.58
CA TYR A 39 -17.04 -0.19 -7.42
C TYR A 39 -17.76 -0.17 -8.78
N VAL A 40 -17.00 -0.44 -9.83
CA VAL A 40 -17.48 -0.70 -11.20
C VAL A 40 -16.99 -2.07 -11.69
N SER A 41 -17.76 -2.72 -12.58
CA SER A 41 -17.71 -4.17 -12.82
C SER A 41 -16.46 -4.66 -13.58
N PHE A 42 -16.11 -5.94 -13.37
CA PHE A 42 -15.00 -6.67 -14.01
C PHE A 42 -15.00 -6.62 -15.56
N ASP A 43 -16.17 -6.44 -16.17
CA ASP A 43 -16.32 -6.38 -17.62
C ASP A 43 -15.58 -5.19 -18.26
N ASP A 44 -15.38 -4.10 -17.53
CA ASP A 44 -14.68 -2.91 -18.03
C ASP A 44 -13.16 -3.08 -18.04
N PHE A 45 -12.61 -3.96 -17.20
CA PHE A 45 -11.19 -4.32 -17.22
C PHE A 45 -10.84 -5.22 -18.40
N LEU A 46 -11.71 -6.16 -18.76
CA LEU A 46 -11.50 -6.97 -19.96
C LEU A 46 -11.56 -6.12 -21.24
N LYS A 47 -12.46 -5.13 -21.30
CA LYS A 47 -12.53 -4.18 -22.40
C LYS A 47 -11.25 -3.36 -22.55
N SER A 48 -10.57 -3.00 -21.45
CA SER A 48 -9.33 -2.21 -21.53
C SER A 48 -8.13 -3.02 -22.05
N ILE A 49 -8.02 -4.31 -21.69
CA ILE A 49 -7.00 -5.22 -22.24
C ILE A 49 -7.24 -5.42 -23.75
N GLN A 50 -8.50 -5.63 -24.15
CA GLN A 50 -8.85 -5.77 -25.57
C GLN A 50 -8.52 -4.49 -26.36
N ALA A 51 -8.85 -3.32 -25.81
CA ALA A 51 -8.54 -2.03 -26.43
C ALA A 51 -7.02 -1.81 -26.60
N GLU A 52 -6.19 -2.26 -25.66
CA GLU A 52 -4.73 -2.17 -25.77
C GLU A 52 -4.17 -3.15 -26.82
N ILE A 53 -4.74 -4.36 -26.94
CA ILE A 53 -4.40 -5.30 -28.02
C ILE A 53 -4.73 -4.68 -29.38
N ASP A 54 -5.91 -4.09 -29.53
CA ASP A 54 -6.33 -3.43 -30.78
C ASP A 54 -5.41 -2.24 -31.13
N ARG A 55 -4.99 -1.46 -30.12
CA ARG A 55 -4.02 -0.37 -30.28
C ARG A 55 -2.65 -0.87 -30.75
N LEU A 56 -2.18 -1.99 -30.21
CA LEU A 56 -0.90 -2.60 -30.62
C LEU A 56 -0.96 -3.16 -32.04
N PHE A 57 -2.09 -3.75 -32.46
CA PHE A 57 -2.28 -4.16 -33.86
C PHE A 57 -2.22 -2.98 -34.85
N ASN A 58 -2.80 -1.83 -34.48
CA ASN A 58 -2.68 -0.61 -35.28
C ASN A 58 -1.21 -0.15 -35.39
N THR A 59 -0.44 -0.31 -34.31
CA THR A 59 0.99 0.03 -34.27
C THR A 59 1.82 -0.90 -35.16
N VAL A 60 1.54 -2.22 -35.14
CA VAL A 60 2.14 -3.20 -36.08
C VAL A 60 1.86 -2.81 -37.53
N THR A 61 0.61 -2.47 -37.85
CA THR A 61 0.21 -2.06 -39.20
C THR A 61 0.97 -0.81 -39.67
N PHE A 62 1.17 0.16 -38.77
CA PHE A 62 1.95 1.35 -39.04
C PHE A 62 3.43 1.02 -39.27
N LEU A 63 4.05 0.23 -38.39
CA LEU A 63 5.47 -0.16 -38.49
C LEU A 63 5.75 -0.96 -39.77
N ASP A 64 4.86 -1.88 -40.16
CA ASP A 64 4.95 -2.60 -41.44
C ASP A 64 4.91 -1.64 -42.64
N SER A 65 4.06 -0.62 -42.57
CA SER A 65 3.96 0.42 -43.60
C SER A 65 5.25 1.25 -43.68
N CYS A 66 5.85 1.59 -42.53
CA CYS A 66 7.15 2.27 -42.47
C CYS A 66 8.28 1.42 -43.06
N ILE A 67 8.35 0.13 -42.71
CA ILE A 67 9.36 -0.80 -43.24
C ILE A 67 9.25 -0.90 -44.76
N LYS A 68 8.03 -1.07 -45.30
CA LYS A 68 7.79 -1.08 -46.75
C LYS A 68 8.24 0.22 -47.42
N ALA A 69 7.94 1.37 -46.81
CA ALA A 69 8.27 2.68 -47.37
C ALA A 69 9.77 3.04 -47.32
N PHE A 70 10.52 2.48 -46.37
CA PHE A 70 11.95 2.75 -46.15
C PHE A 70 12.88 1.73 -46.80
N THR A 71 12.38 0.54 -47.14
CA THR A 71 13.15 -0.51 -47.83
C THR A 71 13.72 0.01 -49.15
N GLY A 72 15.00 -0.24 -49.39
CA GLY A 72 15.71 0.21 -50.61
C GLY A 72 16.11 1.69 -50.64
N LYS A 73 15.88 2.45 -49.55
CA LYS A 73 16.28 3.88 -49.46
C LYS A 73 17.47 4.06 -48.52
N PRO A 74 18.69 4.32 -49.04
CA PRO A 74 19.91 4.42 -48.23
C PRO A 74 19.83 5.48 -47.10
N LEU A 75 19.21 6.63 -47.38
CA LEU A 75 18.98 7.72 -46.42
C LEU A 75 18.03 7.35 -45.25
N ARG A 76 17.34 6.21 -45.32
CA ARG A 76 16.39 5.75 -44.30
C ARG A 76 16.85 4.47 -43.58
N ALA A 77 18.13 4.09 -43.71
CA ALA A 77 18.67 2.89 -43.08
C ALA A 77 18.52 2.88 -41.55
N GLY A 78 18.80 3.99 -40.86
CA GLY A 78 18.61 4.10 -39.40
C GLY A 78 17.14 3.93 -38.97
N PRO A 79 16.21 4.75 -39.51
CA PRO A 79 14.77 4.59 -39.23
C PRO A 79 14.19 3.22 -39.60
N LEU A 80 14.74 2.55 -40.63
CA LEU A 80 14.34 1.20 -41.01
C LEU A 80 14.71 0.16 -39.94
N GLU A 81 15.92 0.23 -39.39
CA GLU A 81 16.36 -0.68 -38.33
C GLU A 81 15.61 -0.44 -37.01
N THR A 82 15.30 0.82 -36.68
CA THR A 82 14.41 1.13 -35.54
C THR A 82 13.02 0.53 -35.75
N ALA A 83 12.40 0.75 -36.91
CA ALA A 83 11.06 0.22 -37.19
C ALA A 83 11.00 -1.31 -37.15
N LYS A 84 12.04 -2.02 -37.60
CA LYS A 84 12.13 -3.50 -37.48
C LYS A 84 12.26 -3.95 -36.03
N THR A 85 13.05 -3.25 -35.23
CA THR A 85 13.24 -3.56 -33.80
C THR A 85 11.94 -3.34 -33.04
N ASP A 86 11.27 -2.20 -33.27
CA ASP A 86 9.99 -1.88 -32.65
C ASP A 86 8.89 -2.86 -33.09
N LEU A 87 8.91 -3.31 -34.36
CA LEU A 87 7.96 -4.32 -34.85
C LEU A 87 8.14 -5.64 -34.10
N LYS A 88 9.38 -6.09 -33.93
CA LYS A 88 9.70 -7.31 -33.18
C LYS A 88 9.22 -7.20 -31.73
N GLN A 89 9.56 -6.11 -31.03
CA GLN A 89 9.14 -5.89 -29.65
C GLN A 89 7.62 -5.76 -29.51
N THR A 90 6.95 -5.14 -30.48
CA THR A 90 5.49 -4.99 -30.47
C THR A 90 4.80 -6.34 -30.66
N ASN A 91 5.32 -7.20 -31.56
CA ASN A 91 4.81 -8.56 -31.72
C ASN A 91 5.05 -9.44 -30.48
N GLU A 92 6.22 -9.34 -29.84
CA GLU A 92 6.50 -10.03 -28.57
C GLU A 92 5.54 -9.59 -27.45
N LYS A 93 5.22 -8.29 -27.38
CA LYS A 93 4.21 -7.75 -26.46
C LYS A 93 2.80 -8.25 -26.77
N ILE A 94 2.42 -8.35 -28.04
CA ILE A 94 1.11 -8.88 -28.45
C ILE A 94 0.98 -10.34 -28.04
N GLU A 95 1.99 -11.18 -28.30
CA GLU A 95 1.94 -12.58 -27.92
C GLU A 95 1.91 -12.77 -26.40
N ALA A 96 2.72 -12.03 -25.64
CA ALA A 96 2.65 -12.03 -24.18
C ALA A 96 1.28 -11.58 -23.66
N LEU A 97 0.65 -10.58 -24.28
CA LEU A 97 -0.70 -10.12 -23.92
C LEU A 97 -1.79 -11.11 -24.31
N LYS A 98 -1.65 -11.84 -25.42
CA LYS A 98 -2.58 -12.92 -25.82
C LYS A 98 -2.45 -14.12 -24.90
N GLU A 99 -1.24 -14.53 -24.55
CA GLU A 99 -0.99 -15.59 -23.57
C GLU A 99 -1.57 -15.20 -22.22
N PHE A 100 -1.32 -13.96 -21.78
CA PHE A 100 -1.90 -13.43 -20.56
C PHE A 100 -3.44 -13.37 -20.63
N TYR A 101 -4.01 -12.94 -21.76
CA TYR A 101 -5.45 -12.92 -21.99
C TYR A 101 -6.06 -14.32 -21.94
N ASN A 102 -5.44 -15.30 -22.62
CA ASN A 102 -5.90 -16.69 -22.63
C ASN A 102 -5.76 -17.35 -21.26
N MET A 103 -4.64 -17.15 -20.55
CA MET A 103 -4.47 -17.61 -19.18
C MET A 103 -5.54 -16.99 -18.26
N MET A 104 -5.76 -15.68 -18.38
CA MET A 104 -6.84 -15.00 -17.66
C MET A 104 -8.22 -15.52 -18.08
N GLN A 105 -8.45 -15.89 -19.33
CA GLN A 105 -9.73 -16.42 -19.77
C GLN A 105 -9.94 -17.86 -19.32
N MET A 106 -8.94 -18.73 -19.35
CA MET A 106 -9.09 -20.16 -19.06
C MET A 106 -9.04 -20.45 -17.56
N ASP A 107 -7.93 -20.14 -16.88
CA ASP A 107 -7.72 -20.57 -15.48
C ASP A 107 -8.42 -19.66 -14.48
N TRP A 108 -8.90 -18.51 -14.96
CA TRP A 108 -9.45 -17.49 -14.11
C TRP A 108 -10.86 -17.06 -14.56
N SER A 109 -11.41 -17.54 -15.70
CA SER A 109 -12.69 -17.10 -16.32
C SER A 109 -13.78 -16.68 -15.34
N GLU A 110 -14.02 -17.49 -14.30
CA GLU A 110 -14.94 -17.16 -13.23
C GLU A 110 -14.43 -16.01 -12.35
N PRO A 111 -15.07 -14.82 -12.36
CA PRO A 111 -14.66 -13.70 -11.51
C PRO A 111 -14.65 -14.07 -10.01
N LYS A 112 -15.55 -14.96 -9.60
CA LYS A 112 -15.65 -15.49 -8.23
C LYS A 112 -14.42 -16.28 -7.80
N SER A 113 -13.62 -16.80 -8.75
CA SER A 113 -12.42 -17.58 -8.47
C SER A 113 -11.20 -16.70 -8.16
N ARG A 114 -11.20 -15.42 -8.57
CA ARG A 114 -10.06 -14.49 -8.46
C ARG A 114 -10.17 -13.46 -7.32
N VAL A 115 -11.40 -13.12 -6.96
CA VAL A 115 -11.67 -12.00 -6.06
C VAL A 115 -11.46 -12.45 -4.62
N ILE A 116 -10.33 -12.05 -4.03
CA ILE A 116 -10.11 -12.19 -2.58
C ILE A 116 -10.75 -11.04 -1.78
N GLY A 117 -11.24 -10.02 -2.49
CA GLY A 117 -11.96 -8.87 -1.96
C GLY A 117 -12.17 -7.80 -3.03
N HIS A 118 -13.01 -6.80 -2.76
CA HIS A 118 -13.26 -5.67 -3.65
C HIS A 118 -13.20 -4.35 -2.88
N VAL A 119 -12.69 -3.30 -3.54
CA VAL A 119 -12.70 -1.94 -2.99
C VAL A 119 -14.14 -1.51 -2.79
N VAL A 120 -14.51 -1.16 -1.56
CA VAL A 120 -15.84 -0.64 -1.22
C VAL A 120 -15.83 0.86 -1.01
N TRP A 121 -14.66 1.44 -0.74
CA TRP A 121 -14.52 2.88 -0.53
C TRP A 121 -13.06 3.33 -0.65
N ALA A 122 -12.83 4.38 -1.43
CA ALA A 122 -11.55 5.08 -1.48
C ALA A 122 -11.81 6.58 -1.76
N PRO A 123 -11.83 7.44 -0.73
CA PRO A 123 -12.05 8.87 -0.89
C PRO A 123 -10.84 9.53 -1.58
N PRO A 124 -11.00 10.72 -2.19
CA PRO A 124 -9.87 11.47 -2.73
C PRO A 124 -8.75 11.68 -1.70
N ILE A 125 -7.51 11.57 -2.17
CA ILE A 125 -6.33 11.89 -1.35
C ILE A 125 -6.34 13.39 -1.04
N THR A 126 -6.31 13.76 0.23
CA THR A 126 -6.31 15.17 0.64
C THR A 126 -5.68 15.36 2.02
N GLY A 127 -5.03 16.51 2.25
CA GLY A 127 -4.61 16.97 3.56
C GLY A 127 -5.53 18.04 4.14
N ASN A 128 -6.58 18.44 3.41
CA ASN A 128 -7.52 19.49 3.84
C ASN A 128 -8.61 18.92 4.78
N THR A 129 -8.22 18.12 5.76
CA THR A 129 -9.12 17.41 6.69
C THR A 129 -9.34 18.23 7.96
N LEU A 130 -10.19 19.25 7.89
CA LEU A 130 -10.48 20.06 9.08
C LEU A 130 -11.08 19.19 10.22
N PRO A 131 -10.74 19.48 11.49
CA PRO A 131 -9.87 20.58 11.94
C PRO A 131 -8.37 20.26 11.92
N HIS A 132 -7.99 19.00 11.72
CA HIS A 132 -6.62 18.52 12.01
C HIS A 132 -5.62 18.73 10.87
N GLY A 133 -6.08 18.61 9.62
CA GLY A 133 -5.26 18.71 8.42
C GLY A 133 -4.36 17.51 8.17
N TYR A 134 -4.71 16.32 8.67
CA TYR A 134 -4.00 15.07 8.41
C TYR A 134 -4.20 14.54 6.98
N THR A 135 -3.27 13.71 6.50
CA THR A 135 -3.40 13.07 5.18
C THR A 135 -4.52 12.03 5.22
N GLN A 136 -5.59 12.25 4.47
CA GLN A 136 -6.56 11.23 4.12
C GLN A 136 -6.09 10.49 2.87
N ASP A 137 -5.45 9.34 3.06
CA ASP A 137 -5.03 8.45 1.98
C ASP A 137 -5.38 7.01 2.37
N VAL A 138 -6.64 6.66 2.12
CA VAL A 138 -7.24 5.43 2.65
C VAL A 138 -8.04 4.73 1.57
N CYS A 139 -7.97 3.40 1.58
CA CYS A 139 -8.80 2.54 0.75
C CYS A 139 -9.24 1.34 1.58
N VAL A 140 -10.54 1.07 1.55
CA VAL A 140 -11.19 -0.02 2.27
C VAL A 140 -11.63 -1.07 1.26
N VAL A 141 -11.18 -2.30 1.49
CA VAL A 141 -11.47 -3.46 0.67
C VAL A 141 -12.31 -4.43 1.50
N LYS A 142 -13.51 -4.78 1.03
CA LYS A 142 -14.29 -5.86 1.62
C LYS A 142 -13.71 -7.19 1.15
N LEU A 143 -13.28 -8.03 2.09
CA LEU A 143 -12.59 -9.28 1.82
C LEU A 143 -13.58 -10.45 1.69
N ASP A 144 -13.24 -11.42 0.86
CA ASP A 144 -13.90 -12.72 0.84
C ASP A 144 -13.49 -13.50 2.09
N LYS A 145 -14.40 -13.52 3.05
CA LYS A 145 -14.22 -14.17 4.35
C LYS A 145 -13.81 -15.63 4.21
N ASN A 146 -14.42 -16.40 3.30
CA ASN A 146 -14.17 -17.84 3.20
C ASN A 146 -12.74 -18.13 2.71
N ARG A 147 -12.16 -17.21 1.94
CA ARG A 147 -10.78 -17.30 1.46
C ARG A 147 -9.77 -16.87 2.52
N PHE A 148 -10.11 -15.85 3.31
CA PHE A 148 -9.20 -15.28 4.31
C PHE A 148 -9.22 -16.02 5.65
N MET A 149 -10.40 -16.41 6.14
CA MET A 149 -10.57 -16.96 7.49
C MET A 149 -9.69 -18.17 7.82
N PRO A 150 -9.42 -19.13 6.92
CA PRO A 150 -8.59 -20.29 7.26
C PRO A 150 -7.18 -19.93 7.76
N ASN A 151 -6.64 -18.79 7.35
CA ASN A 151 -5.30 -18.33 7.72
C ASN A 151 -5.31 -16.95 8.40
N PHE A 152 -6.50 -16.43 8.77
CA PHE A 152 -6.61 -15.09 9.32
C PHE A 152 -6.20 -15.09 10.79
N VAL A 153 -5.15 -14.34 11.12
CA VAL A 153 -4.59 -14.24 12.48
C VAL A 153 -4.96 -12.90 13.14
N GLN A 154 -6.03 -12.25 12.68
CA GLN A 154 -6.48 -10.94 13.16
C GLN A 154 -5.45 -9.82 12.86
N ASN A 155 -5.55 -8.69 13.57
CA ASN A 155 -4.59 -7.60 13.45
C ASN A 155 -3.28 -7.97 14.15
N VAL A 156 -2.30 -8.41 13.37
CA VAL A 156 -0.95 -8.76 13.83
C VAL A 156 0.10 -8.15 12.90
N ILE A 157 1.25 -7.78 13.44
CA ILE A 157 2.46 -7.48 12.67
C ILE A 157 3.39 -8.69 12.78
N ASN A 158 3.87 -9.18 11.64
CA ASN A 158 4.99 -10.11 11.63
C ASN A 158 6.28 -9.33 11.88
N LEU A 159 6.99 -9.55 12.98
CA LEU A 159 8.28 -8.93 13.29
C LEU A 159 9.44 -9.51 12.46
N GLY A 160 9.21 -10.65 11.79
CA GLY A 160 10.19 -11.30 10.94
C GLY A 160 11.47 -11.71 11.67
N VAL A 161 12.49 -12.05 10.88
CA VAL A 161 13.80 -12.51 11.39
C VAL A 161 14.94 -11.55 11.04
N LYS A 162 14.61 -10.38 10.49
CA LYS A 162 15.60 -9.39 10.04
C LYS A 162 16.39 -8.79 11.20
N ILE A 163 15.73 -8.56 12.33
CA ILE A 163 16.32 -8.05 13.57
C ILE A 163 16.29 -9.19 14.56
N ASP A 164 17.43 -9.49 15.20
CA ASP A 164 17.51 -10.50 16.25
C ASP A 164 16.54 -10.14 17.39
N PRO A 165 15.77 -11.10 17.96
CA PRO A 165 14.81 -10.80 19.03
C PRO A 165 15.44 -10.11 20.25
N GLY A 166 16.65 -10.51 20.66
CA GLY A 166 17.37 -9.89 21.77
C GLY A 166 17.74 -8.44 21.48
N GLU A 167 18.21 -8.17 20.27
CA GLU A 167 18.49 -6.81 19.80
C GLU A 167 17.19 -5.99 19.71
N PHE A 168 16.13 -6.56 19.13
CA PHE A 168 14.80 -5.92 19.03
C PHE A 168 14.30 -5.49 20.41
N MET A 169 14.30 -6.43 21.35
CA MET A 169 13.91 -6.20 22.73
C MET A 169 14.79 -5.09 23.34
N SER A 170 16.11 -5.17 23.25
CA SER A 170 17.00 -4.14 23.83
C SER A 170 16.76 -2.72 23.30
N MET A 171 16.16 -2.58 22.11
CA MET A 171 15.79 -1.29 21.53
C MET A 171 14.40 -0.82 21.96
N MET A 172 13.48 -1.73 22.24
CA MET A 172 12.11 -1.41 22.67
C MET A 172 11.97 -1.28 24.18
N TYR A 173 12.84 -1.96 24.94
CA TYR A 173 12.89 -1.88 26.39
C TYR A 173 13.58 -0.59 26.85
N ASP A 174 12.87 0.13 27.70
CA ASP A 174 13.46 0.93 28.77
C ASP A 174 13.04 0.29 30.09
N ASP A 175 13.69 0.63 31.20
CA ASP A 175 13.50 0.03 32.55
C ASP A 175 12.03 0.08 33.05
N LYS A 176 11.10 0.68 32.29
CA LYS A 176 9.66 0.85 32.57
C LYS A 176 8.71 0.28 31.51
N ALA A 177 9.18 -0.21 30.36
CA ALA A 177 8.33 -0.70 29.27
C ALA A 177 8.16 -2.23 29.35
N ASP A 178 6.90 -2.70 29.43
CA ASP A 178 6.55 -4.12 29.46
C ASP A 178 6.30 -4.59 28.02
N PHE A 179 7.37 -4.91 27.27
CA PHE A 179 7.27 -5.37 25.88
C PHE A 179 7.48 -6.89 25.78
N ASP A 180 6.40 -7.66 25.63
CA ASP A 180 6.51 -9.11 25.42
C ASP A 180 6.75 -9.44 23.94
N TYR A 181 7.94 -9.97 23.62
CA TYR A 181 8.27 -10.37 22.25
C TYR A 181 7.58 -11.70 21.90
N PRO A 182 6.87 -11.80 20.77
CA PRO A 182 6.15 -13.01 20.36
C PRO A 182 7.13 -14.11 19.89
N TRP A 183 7.61 -14.91 20.83
CA TRP A 183 8.66 -15.92 20.64
C TRP A 183 8.24 -17.14 19.81
N ASP A 184 6.94 -17.38 19.63
CA ASP A 184 6.42 -18.58 18.99
C ASP A 184 6.27 -18.43 17.46
N ARG A 185 5.93 -17.22 16.98
CA ARG A 185 5.61 -16.97 15.56
C ARG A 185 6.07 -15.63 15.01
N HIS A 186 6.75 -14.80 15.82
CA HIS A 186 7.05 -13.41 15.48
C HIS A 186 5.79 -12.56 15.18
N LEU A 187 4.59 -13.02 15.54
CA LEU A 187 3.33 -12.30 15.28
C LEU A 187 2.95 -11.45 16.49
N PHE A 188 3.22 -10.15 16.40
CA PHE A 188 2.87 -9.18 17.43
C PHE A 188 1.43 -8.71 17.25
N LYS A 189 0.55 -9.06 18.17
CA LYS A 189 -0.88 -8.75 18.09
C LYS A 189 -1.15 -7.29 18.43
N LEU A 190 -2.07 -6.67 17.69
CA LEU A 190 -2.48 -5.28 17.86
C LEU A 190 -3.83 -5.24 18.58
N TRP A 191 -3.92 -4.48 19.67
CA TRP A 191 -5.11 -4.45 20.54
C TRP A 191 -5.54 -3.06 20.97
N SER A 192 -4.86 -2.00 20.53
CA SER A 192 -5.27 -0.65 20.91
C SER A 192 -4.92 0.38 19.84
N ILE A 193 -5.55 1.54 19.98
CA ILE A 193 -5.25 2.73 19.19
C ILE A 193 -4.58 3.73 20.11
N LEU A 194 -3.45 4.30 19.68
CA LEU A 194 -2.77 5.34 20.43
C LEU A 194 -3.62 6.63 20.44
N PRO A 195 -4.07 7.12 21.61
CA PRO A 195 -4.78 8.38 21.70
C PRO A 195 -3.87 9.56 21.32
N ALA A 196 -4.47 10.63 20.75
CA ALA A 196 -3.74 11.83 20.31
C ALA A 196 -2.80 12.39 21.38
N GLU A 197 -3.29 12.46 22.61
CA GLU A 197 -2.59 12.98 23.78
C GLU A 197 -1.31 12.19 24.01
N GLN A 198 -1.36 10.86 23.87
CA GLN A 198 -0.28 9.93 24.17
C GLN A 198 0.83 9.88 23.11
N ILE A 199 0.59 10.42 21.91
CA ILE A 199 1.57 10.48 20.81
C ILE A 199 2.85 11.21 21.24
N SER A 200 2.72 12.26 22.06
CA SER A 200 3.83 13.10 22.53
C SER A 200 4.52 12.60 23.80
N TYR A 201 3.98 11.55 24.44
CA TYR A 201 4.55 10.97 25.67
C TYR A 201 5.59 9.89 25.34
N SER A 202 6.64 9.83 26.17
CA SER A 202 7.71 8.83 26.05
C SER A 202 7.23 7.42 26.33
N THR A 203 7.86 6.46 25.66
CA THR A 203 7.83 5.04 26.05
C THR A 203 9.12 4.62 26.77
N ALA A 204 10.07 5.54 26.93
CA ALA A 204 11.42 5.28 27.47
C ALA A 204 11.91 6.44 28.36
N GLY A 205 11.70 6.32 29.67
CA GLY A 205 12.42 7.07 30.70
C GLY A 205 12.22 8.58 30.66
N ASP A 206 13.22 9.31 31.17
CA ASP A 206 13.25 10.78 31.27
C ASP A 206 13.48 11.48 29.91
N VAL A 207 13.69 10.71 28.84
CA VAL A 207 13.82 11.24 27.47
C VAL A 207 12.48 11.04 26.76
N PRO A 208 11.77 12.11 26.33
CA PRO A 208 10.44 12.03 25.73
C PRO A 208 10.48 11.50 24.29
N VAL A 209 10.89 10.24 24.10
CA VAL A 209 10.98 9.56 22.81
C VAL A 209 10.11 8.31 22.85
N ARG A 210 9.22 8.18 21.86
CA ARG A 210 8.40 7.00 21.65
C ARG A 210 9.00 6.16 20.54
N PHE A 211 9.31 4.90 20.83
CA PHE A 211 9.75 3.95 19.83
C PHE A 211 8.56 3.38 19.07
N VAL A 212 8.74 3.23 17.77
CA VAL A 212 7.76 2.63 16.88
C VAL A 212 8.45 1.68 15.91
N PHE A 213 7.73 0.67 15.45
CA PHE A 213 8.21 -0.28 14.48
C PHE A 213 7.15 -0.59 13.43
N LYS A 214 7.58 -1.12 12.29
CA LYS A 214 6.70 -1.67 11.26
C LYS A 214 7.35 -2.85 10.58
N ASN A 215 6.57 -3.60 9.80
CA ASN A 215 7.09 -4.48 8.78
C ASN A 215 6.52 -4.07 7.42
N GLY A 216 7.38 -3.53 6.56
CA GLY A 216 7.01 -3.13 5.20
C GLY A 216 7.47 -4.16 4.16
N SER A 217 6.79 -4.21 3.01
CA SER A 217 7.13 -5.17 1.95
C SER A 217 8.54 -4.98 1.40
N THR A 218 9.04 -3.74 1.34
CA THR A 218 10.35 -3.42 0.77
C THR A 218 11.43 -3.43 1.84
N THR A 219 11.17 -2.78 2.97
CA THR A 219 12.20 -2.64 4.02
C THR A 219 12.21 -3.79 5.02
N GLY A 220 11.19 -4.65 5.03
CA GLY A 220 10.97 -5.61 6.11
C GLY A 220 10.75 -4.90 7.44
N THR A 221 11.18 -5.53 8.54
CA THR A 221 11.06 -4.93 9.87
C THR A 221 12.03 -3.75 10.05
N THR A 222 11.50 -2.61 10.51
CA THR A 222 12.25 -1.41 10.86
C THR A 222 11.77 -0.83 12.18
N ILE A 223 12.69 -0.19 12.91
CA ILE A 223 12.42 0.50 14.18
C ILE A 223 12.81 1.97 14.01
N GLY A 224 11.99 2.87 14.54
CA GLY A 224 12.20 4.30 14.49
C GLY A 224 11.70 4.99 15.75
N ARG A 225 11.89 6.30 15.77
CA ARG A 225 11.48 7.19 16.86
C ARG A 225 10.41 8.13 16.35
N LEU A 226 9.26 8.10 16.97
CA LEU A 226 8.19 9.03 16.67
C LEU A 226 8.61 10.43 17.13
N SER A 227 8.59 11.39 16.22
CA SER A 227 8.88 12.78 16.54
C SER A 227 7.72 13.42 17.30
N ARG A 228 8.04 14.22 18.33
CA ARG A 228 7.08 15.12 18.99
C ARG A 228 6.66 16.31 18.13
N PHE A 229 7.41 16.60 17.07
CA PHE A 229 7.09 17.68 16.14
C PHE A 229 6.31 17.12 14.97
N GLN A 230 5.21 17.79 14.63
CA GLN A 230 4.48 17.54 13.40
C GLN A 230 5.26 18.11 12.21
N SER A 231 5.28 17.37 11.12
CA SER A 231 5.76 17.83 9.82
C SER A 231 4.59 18.43 9.05
N LYS A 232 4.82 19.56 8.36
CA LYS A 232 3.89 20.08 7.36
C LYS A 232 4.45 19.77 5.97
N VAL A 233 3.81 18.83 5.30
CA VAL A 233 4.17 18.42 3.94
C VAL A 233 3.24 19.11 2.96
N ARG A 234 3.81 19.69 1.90
CA ARG A 234 3.04 20.35 0.84
C ARG A 234 3.05 19.47 -0.38
N MET A 235 1.89 18.96 -0.74
CA MET A 235 1.76 18.12 -1.92
C MET A 235 1.29 18.98 -3.09
N TYR A 236 1.98 18.82 -4.22
CA TYR A 236 1.62 19.39 -5.51
C TYR A 236 1.54 18.25 -6.52
N GLY A 237 0.39 18.05 -7.15
CA GLY A 237 0.24 17.00 -8.15
C GLY A 237 -1.18 16.86 -8.70
N LEU A 238 -1.42 15.78 -9.43
CA LEU A 238 -2.75 15.42 -9.96
C LEU A 238 -3.76 15.09 -8.85
N THR A 239 -3.27 14.81 -7.64
CA THR A 239 -4.08 14.71 -6.42
C THR A 239 -4.54 16.06 -5.86
N GLY A 240 -4.09 17.17 -6.46
CA GLY A 240 -4.40 18.53 -6.05
C GLY A 240 -3.23 19.22 -5.35
N THR A 241 -3.50 20.43 -4.83
CA THR A 241 -2.56 21.16 -3.98
C THR A 241 -3.14 21.27 -2.58
N PHE A 242 -2.47 20.68 -1.61
CA PHE A 242 -2.86 20.78 -0.21
C PHE A 242 -1.62 20.71 0.69
N THR A 243 -1.80 21.14 1.94
CA THR A 243 -0.83 20.92 3.00
C THR A 243 -1.37 19.85 3.91
N SER A 244 -0.54 18.88 4.24
CA SER A 244 -0.84 17.86 5.22
C SER A 244 0.05 17.97 6.44
N THR A 245 -0.52 17.64 7.59
CA THR A 245 0.15 17.47 8.86
C THR A 245 0.44 15.97 9.05
N GLU A 246 1.70 15.61 9.23
CA GLU A 246 2.13 14.22 9.40
C GLU A 246 3.07 14.10 10.60
N THR A 247 3.14 12.91 11.20
CA THR A 247 4.07 12.64 12.30
C THR A 247 5.33 11.93 11.76
N PRO A 248 6.50 12.60 11.71
CA PRO A 248 7.69 11.99 11.16
C PRO A 248 8.25 10.93 12.10
N VAL A 249 8.65 9.80 11.52
CA VAL A 249 9.40 8.75 12.22
C VAL A 249 10.86 8.87 11.81
N LEU A 250 11.72 9.16 12.80
CA LEU A 250 13.15 9.32 12.59
C LEU A 250 13.86 7.98 12.80
N PRO A 251 14.89 7.65 12.00
CA PRO A 251 15.71 6.47 12.27
C PRO A 251 16.33 6.56 13.67
N TYR A 252 16.47 5.43 14.35
CA TYR A 252 17.09 5.32 15.67
C TYR A 252 18.57 4.92 15.52
N GLY A 253 19.51 5.31 16.39
CA GLY A 253 20.86 4.71 16.46
C GLY A 253 21.79 4.72 15.21
N SER A 254 22.91 3.97 15.30
CA SER A 254 23.97 3.86 14.26
C SER A 254 24.33 2.43 13.79
N ASN A 255 23.60 1.39 14.22
CA ASN A 255 23.66 0.03 13.66
C ASN A 255 23.13 -0.05 12.20
N SER A 256 23.37 -1.19 11.56
CA SER A 256 23.04 -1.45 10.15
C SER A 256 21.54 -1.54 9.83
N TYR A 257 20.66 -1.67 10.84
CA TYR A 257 19.21 -1.74 10.66
C TYR A 257 18.54 -0.35 10.63
N PHE A 258 19.32 0.69 10.94
CA PHE A 258 18.86 2.06 11.11
C PHE A 258 19.03 2.94 9.86
N GLY A 259 18.91 2.33 8.69
CA GLY A 259 18.73 3.07 7.43
C GLY A 259 17.39 3.79 7.40
N THR A 260 16.84 3.99 6.20
CA THR A 260 15.52 4.61 6.05
C THR A 260 14.45 3.78 6.78
N PHE A 261 13.59 4.44 7.57
CA PHE A 261 12.49 3.76 8.27
C PHE A 261 11.48 3.15 7.28
N SER A 262 11.26 3.79 6.14
CA SER A 262 10.31 3.39 5.09
C SER A 262 10.83 3.72 3.70
N GLU A 263 10.57 2.86 2.72
CA GLU A 263 10.90 3.06 1.30
C GLU A 263 9.68 2.83 0.41
N ASP A 264 9.82 3.14 -0.88
CA ASP A 264 8.80 2.85 -1.89
C ASP A 264 8.41 1.36 -1.85
N GLY A 265 7.10 1.10 -1.75
CA GLY A 265 6.52 -0.24 -1.61
C GLY A 265 6.12 -0.63 -0.18
N ASP A 266 6.51 0.15 0.83
CA ASP A 266 6.03 -0.04 2.21
C ASP A 266 4.65 0.58 2.46
N SER A 267 4.08 1.28 1.48
CA SER A 267 2.80 1.96 1.60
C SER A 267 1.68 1.03 2.07
N GLY A 268 0.89 1.52 3.03
CA GLY A 268 -0.14 0.72 3.65
C GLY A 268 0.36 -0.19 4.79
N ALA A 269 1.67 -0.27 5.06
CA ALA A 269 2.16 -0.94 6.25
C ALA A 269 1.78 -0.15 7.51
N VAL A 270 1.28 -0.86 8.51
CA VAL A 270 0.97 -0.28 9.81
C VAL A 270 2.25 -0.04 10.60
N VAL A 271 2.30 1.10 11.29
CA VAL A 271 3.36 1.46 12.24
C VAL A 271 2.78 1.31 13.64
N CYS A 272 3.51 0.70 14.57
CA CYS A 272 3.02 0.37 15.91
C CYS A 272 4.04 0.68 17.00
N GLY A 273 3.55 0.91 18.22
CA GLY A 273 4.37 1.06 19.41
C GLY A 273 4.49 -0.22 20.24
N PRO A 274 5.36 -0.24 21.27
CA PRO A 274 5.55 -1.39 22.16
C PRO A 274 4.30 -1.70 23.00
N ASN A 275 3.51 -0.68 23.34
CA ASN A 275 2.26 -0.84 24.10
C ASN A 275 1.07 -1.22 23.20
N VAL A 276 1.32 -1.97 22.12
CA VAL A 276 0.26 -2.60 21.31
C VAL A 276 -0.57 -1.62 20.46
N ASP A 277 -0.17 -0.36 20.40
CA ASP A 277 -0.93 0.68 19.72
C ASP A 277 -0.62 0.77 18.22
N ILE A 278 -1.67 0.90 17.41
CA ILE A 278 -1.56 1.30 16.00
C ILE A 278 -1.28 2.80 15.92
N ALA A 279 -0.17 3.17 15.29
CA ALA A 279 0.37 4.51 15.16
C ALA A 279 0.76 4.78 13.70
N TYR A 280 -0.20 4.92 12.80
CA TYR A 280 0.13 5.43 11.47
C TYR A 280 0.79 6.82 11.58
N THR A 281 1.65 7.17 10.61
CA THR A 281 2.18 8.55 10.44
C THR A 281 1.06 9.58 10.31
N THR A 282 -0.13 9.12 9.91
CA THR A 282 -1.44 9.76 10.11
C THR A 282 -2.10 9.20 11.38
N PRO A 283 -2.50 10.01 12.36
CA PRO A 283 -2.93 9.48 13.65
C PRO A 283 -4.13 8.52 13.56
N MET A 284 -3.96 7.31 14.11
CA MET A 284 -4.93 6.23 13.96
C MET A 284 -6.26 6.51 14.68
N HIS A 285 -6.27 7.22 15.81
CA HIS A 285 -7.52 7.63 16.47
C HIS A 285 -8.40 8.44 15.52
N TRP A 286 -7.82 9.39 14.79
CA TRP A 286 -8.55 10.19 13.82
C TRP A 286 -9.03 9.33 12.65
N LEU A 287 -8.13 8.51 12.08
CA LEU A 287 -8.48 7.64 10.96
C LEU A 287 -9.60 6.66 11.34
N TRP A 288 -9.56 6.10 12.54
CA TRP A 288 -10.57 5.15 12.99
C TRP A 288 -11.88 5.86 13.39
N ASP A 289 -11.81 6.80 14.33
CA ASP A 289 -12.98 7.38 14.98
C ASP A 289 -13.73 8.37 14.08
N GLU A 290 -13.01 9.22 13.35
CA GLU A 290 -13.61 10.30 12.57
C GLU A 290 -13.81 9.93 11.09
N VAL A 291 -13.01 8.98 10.57
CA VAL A 291 -13.02 8.65 9.13
C VAL A 291 -13.67 7.28 8.87
N ILE A 292 -13.16 6.20 9.46
CA ILE A 292 -13.68 4.85 9.22
C ILE A 292 -15.04 4.65 9.89
N LEU A 293 -15.21 4.95 11.18
CA LEU A 293 -16.48 4.77 11.89
C LEU A 293 -17.60 5.67 11.35
N ALA A 294 -17.27 6.87 10.86
CA ALA A 294 -18.23 7.74 10.20
C ALA A 294 -18.78 7.11 8.90
N ARG A 295 -17.93 6.41 8.14
CA ARG A 295 -18.33 5.75 6.88
C ARG A 295 -18.94 4.37 7.11
N PHE A 296 -18.46 3.65 8.12
CA PHE A 296 -18.77 2.25 8.43
C PHE A 296 -19.24 2.14 9.89
N PRO A 297 -20.45 2.63 10.21
CA PRO A 297 -20.97 2.56 11.57
C PRO A 297 -21.12 1.10 12.01
N GLY A 298 -20.71 0.82 13.24
CA GLY A 298 -20.70 -0.54 13.80
C GLY A 298 -19.47 -1.38 13.42
N ALA A 299 -18.44 -0.78 12.81
CA ALA A 299 -17.17 -1.45 12.61
C ALA A 299 -16.42 -1.67 13.93
N SER A 300 -15.70 -2.80 14.01
CA SER A 300 -14.86 -3.18 15.15
C SER A 300 -13.48 -3.65 14.68
N LEU A 301 -12.43 -3.19 15.37
CA LEU A 301 -11.05 -3.68 15.22
C LEU A 301 -10.78 -4.96 16.02
N TYR A 302 -11.67 -5.30 16.95
CA TYR A 302 -11.51 -6.39 17.89
C TYR A 302 -12.22 -7.62 17.36
N PHE A 303 -11.47 -8.70 17.20
CA PHE A 303 -11.97 -9.98 16.73
C PHE A 303 -12.03 -10.92 17.93
N ASP A 304 -13.23 -11.42 18.24
CA ASP A 304 -13.46 -12.44 19.26
C ASP A 304 -12.74 -13.77 18.95
#